data_AF-A0A975LE12-F1
#
_entry.id   AF-A0A975LE12-F1
#
_cell.length_a   1.000
_cell.length_b   1.000
_cell.length_c   1.000
_cell.angle_alpha   90.00
_cell.angle_beta   90.00
_cell.angle_gamma   90.00
#
_symmetry.space_group_name_H-M   'P 1'
#
loop_
_entity.id
_entity.type
_entity.pdbx_description
1 polymer ?
#
loop_
_entity_poly.entity_id
_entity_poly.type
_entity_poly.pdbx_seq_one_letter_code
_entity_poly.pdbx_strand_id
1 'polypeptide(L)'
;MKKKLRIKDYIKKHRDELEKNPYVRKVGKTIQYAPEFKIKAVELKKKGVSIREIFESHGLPYKEPKSNTYITNWTKQYEEKGKESFFNESRGRNINGKSGRPKKEAITADEKVLIQEKIIEAQRQEIEALKKQLWQGRKVKIKENKYVPTQLVFQFIDDLKTKINVPIQTLCKYFNVSRSGYYKWIKSANKRRQRELQDKSDFKLINDLWVKNKVFGYQRITMHLRNDLGVVMNPKKVYRLMKKNGIRSTVRIKDPYKHLKDSYKNHHTFENVLDRNFDVDEPGTVFATDITYLIFNGYRYYLSVIKDLCTREIVAWKVSQNLSLDLSLDVINQLVERYGDENLKNTLIHSDQGLYYTNSMYVNKLKELNIIQSMSRKGNCLDNAKMETFFGHFKDECEYYDATDIKSLRFILNDYMNYYNHKRYQWTLKKMAPAQYRSHLLAA
;
A
#
# COMPACT_ATOMS: atom_id res chain seq x y z
N MET A 1 72.21 34.71 4.89
CA MET A 1 70.72 34.59 4.89
C MET A 1 70.23 34.21 6.29
N LYS A 2 69.59 35.14 7.04
CA LYS A 2 69.07 34.88 8.39
C LYS A 2 67.95 33.81 8.32
N LYS A 3 68.18 32.61 8.87
CA LYS A 3 67.18 31.53 8.98
C LYS A 3 65.90 32.07 9.62
N LYS A 4 64.76 32.02 8.91
CA LYS A 4 63.43 32.37 9.45
C LYS A 4 63.12 31.43 10.63
N LEU A 5 63.29 31.91 11.86
CA LEU A 5 62.94 31.16 13.07
C LEU A 5 61.45 30.76 13.01
N ARG A 6 61.14 29.47 13.17
CA ARG A 6 59.75 29.03 13.25
C ARG A 6 59.22 29.46 14.62
N ILE A 7 58.03 30.09 14.65
CA ILE A 7 57.44 30.63 15.89
C ILE A 7 57.26 29.57 16.98
N LYS A 8 57.13 28.30 16.61
CA LYS A 8 57.10 27.17 17.57
C LYS A 8 58.44 26.99 18.28
N ASP A 9 59.55 27.17 17.59
CA ASP A 9 60.90 27.05 18.14
C ASP A 9 61.22 28.28 19.01
N TYR A 10 60.76 29.47 18.60
CA TYR A 10 60.84 30.69 19.41
C TYR A 10 60.03 30.56 20.71
N ILE A 11 58.77 30.11 20.61
CA ILE A 11 57.91 29.86 21.77
C ILE A 11 58.52 28.81 22.69
N LYS A 12 59.15 27.75 22.15
CA LYS A 12 59.81 26.72 22.95
C LYS A 12 61.02 27.27 23.72
N LYS A 13 61.78 28.19 23.12
CA LYS A 13 63.00 28.76 23.72
C LYS A 13 62.70 29.90 24.70
N HIS A 14 61.68 30.71 24.43
CA HIS A 14 61.34 31.94 25.19
C HIS A 14 60.00 31.81 25.92
N ARG A 15 59.60 30.58 26.28
CA ARG A 15 58.28 30.30 26.83
C ARG A 15 58.02 31.06 28.13
N ASP A 16 58.96 30.95 29.07
CA ASP A 16 58.82 31.50 30.41
C ASP A 16 58.83 33.04 30.37
N GLU A 17 59.59 33.64 29.45
CA GLU A 17 59.60 35.07 29.19
C GLU A 17 58.26 35.55 28.62
N LEU A 18 57.70 34.80 27.67
CA LEU A 18 56.40 35.12 27.06
C LEU A 18 55.23 34.91 28.01
N GLU A 19 55.28 33.91 28.89
CA GLU A 19 54.24 33.68 29.89
C GLU A 19 54.26 34.73 31.01
N LYS A 20 55.42 35.35 31.29
CA LYS A 20 55.56 36.47 32.23
C LYS A 20 55.25 37.84 31.62
N ASN A 21 55.13 37.94 30.29
CA ASN A 21 54.85 39.22 29.62
C ASN A 21 53.38 39.64 29.85
N PRO A 22 53.11 40.86 30.39
CA PRO A 22 51.76 41.31 30.71
C PRO A 22 50.83 41.40 29.48
N TYR A 23 51.40 41.47 28.28
CA TYR A 23 50.66 41.54 27.02
C TYR A 23 50.32 40.17 26.41
N VAL A 24 50.63 39.08 27.13
CA VAL A 24 50.32 37.71 26.73
C VAL A 24 49.37 37.08 27.74
N ARG A 25 48.22 36.60 27.23
CA ARG A 25 47.22 35.93 28.06
C ARG A 25 47.51 34.45 28.28
N LYS A 26 48.01 33.77 27.24
CA LYS A 26 48.35 32.34 27.30
C LYS A 26 49.31 31.95 26.19
N VAL A 27 50.30 31.13 26.51
CA VAL A 27 51.21 30.55 25.52
C VAL A 27 50.84 29.08 25.29
N GLY A 28 50.38 28.76 24.07
CA GLY A 28 50.10 27.39 23.64
C GLY A 28 50.95 27.01 22.43
N LYS A 29 50.36 26.32 21.44
CA LYS A 29 51.01 26.13 20.12
C LYS A 29 51.17 27.47 19.36
N THR A 30 50.48 28.52 19.82
CA THR A 30 50.54 29.92 19.37
C THR A 30 50.41 30.83 20.59
N ILE A 31 50.85 32.09 20.46
CA ILE A 31 50.69 33.12 21.51
C ILE A 31 49.27 33.67 21.45
N GLN A 32 48.59 33.71 22.59
CA GLN A 32 47.32 34.42 22.75
C GLN A 32 47.60 35.78 23.40
N TYR A 33 47.43 36.85 22.63
CA TYR A 33 47.69 38.22 23.09
C TYR A 33 46.55 38.73 23.97
N ALA A 34 46.92 39.46 25.01
CA ALA A 34 45.97 40.10 25.92
C ALA A 34 45.19 41.22 25.20
N PRO A 35 43.91 41.46 25.55
CA PRO A 35 43.10 42.53 24.95
C PRO A 35 43.77 43.91 24.95
N GLU A 36 44.46 44.24 26.04
CA GLU A 36 45.18 45.49 26.27
C GLU A 36 46.27 45.69 25.20
N PHE A 37 46.98 44.61 24.85
CA PHE A 37 47.97 44.67 23.79
C PHE A 37 47.34 44.89 22.42
N LYS A 38 46.22 44.22 22.12
CA LYS A 38 45.53 44.36 20.83
C LYS A 38 45.09 45.81 20.59
N ILE A 39 44.50 46.44 21.61
CA ILE A 39 44.09 47.84 21.60
C ILE A 39 45.30 48.75 21.33
N LYS A 40 46.36 48.60 22.14
CA LYS A 40 47.58 49.40 22.03
C LYS A 40 48.26 49.23 20.67
N ALA A 41 48.25 48.02 20.13
CA ALA A 41 48.83 47.70 18.83
C ALA A 41 48.07 48.37 17.66
N VAL A 42 46.74 48.45 17.73
CA VAL A 42 45.93 49.17 16.73
C VAL A 42 46.17 50.68 16.82
N GLU A 43 46.20 51.24 18.03
CA GLU A 43 46.43 52.67 18.25
C GLU A 43 47.82 53.12 17.76
N LEU A 44 48.86 52.35 18.07
CA LEU A 44 50.21 52.60 17.56
C LEU A 44 50.27 52.47 16.03
N LYS A 45 49.52 51.53 15.44
CA LYS A 45 49.46 51.40 13.98
C LYS A 45 48.78 52.61 13.32
N LYS A 46 47.71 53.15 13.91
CA LYS A 46 47.03 54.38 13.44
C LYS A 46 47.95 55.61 13.52
N LYS A 47 48.85 55.65 14.51
CA LYS A 47 49.91 56.67 14.63
C LYS A 47 51.09 56.48 13.66
N GLY A 48 51.02 55.51 12.75
CA GLY A 48 52.03 55.29 11.71
C GLY A 48 53.20 54.40 12.10
N VAL A 49 53.22 53.85 13.33
CA VAL A 49 54.32 52.97 13.79
C VAL A 49 54.34 51.67 12.99
N SER A 50 55.54 51.15 12.69
CA SER A 50 55.69 49.92 11.92
C SER A 50 55.22 48.69 12.71
N ILE A 51 54.61 47.71 12.04
CA ILE A 51 54.07 46.51 12.74
C ILE A 51 55.18 45.74 13.44
N ARG A 52 56.37 45.71 12.85
CA ARG A 52 57.53 45.06 13.46
C ARG A 52 57.89 45.70 14.79
N GLU A 53 57.98 47.01 14.81
CA GLU A 53 58.31 47.80 15.99
C GLU A 53 57.24 47.68 17.08
N ILE A 54 55.95 47.62 16.72
CA ILE A 54 54.85 47.41 17.66
C ILE A 54 55.02 46.11 18.46
N PHE A 55 55.39 45.01 17.80
CA PHE A 55 55.59 43.73 18.49
C PHE A 55 56.93 43.68 19.25
N GLU A 56 58.03 44.08 18.62
CA GLU A 56 59.36 43.97 19.21
C GLU A 56 59.53 44.90 20.44
N SER A 57 59.02 46.13 20.40
CA SER A 57 59.07 47.07 21.55
C SER A 57 58.28 46.61 22.77
N HIS A 58 57.32 45.69 22.59
CA HIS A 58 56.52 45.11 23.67
C HIS A 58 56.99 43.70 24.05
N GLY A 59 58.19 43.31 23.62
CA GLY A 59 58.80 42.02 23.94
C GLY A 59 58.08 40.84 23.29
N LEU A 60 57.46 41.04 22.12
CA LEU A 60 56.70 40.03 21.39
C LEU A 60 57.32 39.74 20.01
N PRO A 61 57.25 38.49 19.51
CA PRO A 61 57.88 38.15 18.25
C PRO A 61 57.10 38.70 17.06
N TYR A 62 57.77 39.46 16.20
CA TYR A 62 57.25 39.82 14.88
C TYR A 62 57.48 38.68 13.88
N LYS A 63 56.42 38.26 13.17
CA LYS A 63 56.53 37.28 12.09
C LYS A 63 55.59 37.59 10.93
N GLU A 64 56.17 37.77 9.76
CA GLU A 64 55.42 37.91 8.52
C GLU A 64 55.01 36.53 7.93
N PRO A 65 53.78 36.38 7.39
CA PRO A 65 52.71 37.39 7.28
C PRO A 65 51.80 37.48 8.50
N LYS A 66 51.95 36.59 9.49
CA LYS A 66 50.97 36.41 10.58
C LYS A 66 50.76 37.65 11.45
N SER A 67 51.83 38.34 11.85
CA SER A 67 51.74 39.57 12.63
C SER A 67 51.00 40.67 11.87
N ASN A 68 51.20 40.77 10.55
CA ASN A 68 50.46 41.71 9.71
C ASN A 68 48.98 41.34 9.68
N THR A 69 48.66 40.06 9.47
CA THR A 69 47.28 39.57 9.51
C THR A 69 46.61 39.83 10.86
N TYR A 70 47.32 39.69 11.98
CA TYR A 70 46.77 39.99 13.30
C TYR A 70 46.42 41.46 13.44
N ILE A 71 47.33 42.37 13.09
CA ILE A 71 47.06 43.81 13.15
C ILE A 71 45.92 44.20 12.22
N THR A 72 45.89 43.71 10.97
CA THR A 72 44.79 44.00 10.04
C THR A 72 43.44 43.57 10.60
N ASN A 73 43.37 42.36 11.17
CA ASN A 73 42.12 41.85 11.75
C ASN A 73 41.72 42.61 13.03
N TRP A 74 42.68 42.98 13.88
CA TRP A 74 42.39 43.78 15.07
C TRP A 74 41.99 45.20 14.71
N THR A 75 42.64 45.86 13.75
CA THR A 75 42.26 47.21 13.30
C THR A 75 40.82 47.22 12.80
N LYS A 76 40.46 46.24 11.96
CA LYS A 76 39.08 46.08 11.48
C LYS A 76 38.08 45.88 12.63
N GLN A 77 38.38 44.99 13.57
CA GLN A 77 37.51 44.76 14.74
C GLN A 77 37.39 46.01 15.63
N TYR A 78 38.48 46.76 15.83
CA TYR A 78 38.50 48.00 16.59
C TYR A 78 37.62 49.07 15.94
N GLU A 79 37.67 49.20 14.61
CA GLU A 79 36.89 50.18 13.85
C GLU A 79 35.40 49.84 13.80
N GLU A 80 35.06 48.57 13.60
CA GLU A 80 33.65 48.15 13.48
C GLU A 80 32.91 48.08 14.83
N LYS A 81 33.61 47.74 15.91
CA LYS A 81 32.98 47.37 17.20
C LYS A 81 33.54 48.10 18.42
N GLY A 82 34.51 48.99 18.24
CA GLY A 82 35.15 49.76 19.32
C GLY A 82 36.12 48.95 20.19
N LYS A 83 36.87 49.66 21.05
CA LYS A 83 37.95 49.11 21.88
C LYS A 83 37.47 48.05 22.90
N GLU A 84 36.25 48.17 23.40
CA GLU A 84 35.70 47.24 24.40
C GLU A 84 35.44 45.84 23.83
N SER A 85 35.34 45.71 22.50
CA SER A 85 35.10 44.43 21.83
C SER A 85 36.21 43.39 22.05
N PHE A 86 37.43 43.81 22.38
CA PHE A 86 38.53 42.88 22.67
C PHE A 86 38.44 42.20 24.03
N PHE A 87 37.74 42.83 24.99
CA PHE A 87 37.50 42.25 26.31
C PHE A 87 36.34 41.25 26.30
N ASN A 88 35.39 41.43 25.38
CA ASN A 88 34.17 40.64 25.26
C ASN A 88 34.22 39.57 24.15
N GLU A 89 35.41 39.08 23.77
CA GLU A 89 35.58 38.04 22.73
C GLU A 89 34.85 36.72 23.10
N SER A 90 33.58 36.61 22.69
CA SER A 90 32.83 35.36 22.71
C SER A 90 33.16 34.57 21.44
N ARG A 91 34.16 33.68 21.51
CA ARG A 91 34.31 32.67 20.45
C ARG A 91 33.07 31.76 20.44
N GLY A 92 32.28 31.86 19.37
CA GLY A 92 31.27 30.87 19.02
C GLY A 92 29.88 31.10 19.60
N ARG A 93 29.34 32.32 19.57
CA ARG A 93 27.90 32.56 19.73
C ARG A 93 27.42 33.47 18.61
N ASN A 94 26.51 32.97 17.77
CA ASN A 94 25.65 33.85 16.98
C ASN A 94 24.33 34.03 17.76
N ILE A 95 23.45 34.93 17.28
CA ILE A 95 22.22 35.38 17.97
C ILE A 95 21.29 34.23 18.44
N ASN A 96 21.41 33.02 17.87
CA ASN A 96 20.66 31.82 18.27
C ASN A 96 21.50 30.72 18.97
N GLY A 97 22.65 31.05 19.57
CA GLY A 97 23.49 30.07 20.28
C GLY A 97 24.64 29.46 19.45
N LYS A 98 25.34 28.48 20.04
CA LYS A 98 26.69 28.04 19.65
C LYS A 98 26.79 27.50 18.21
N SER A 99 27.67 28.08 17.40
CA SER A 99 28.03 27.55 16.07
C SER A 99 29.22 26.59 16.16
N GLY A 100 28.94 25.30 16.29
CA GLY A 100 29.87 24.21 16.05
C GLY A 100 29.13 23.03 15.43
N ARG A 101 29.79 22.26 14.55
CA ARG A 101 29.27 20.98 14.07
C ARG A 101 28.92 20.12 15.30
N PRO A 102 27.69 19.58 15.44
CA PRO A 102 27.37 18.76 16.60
C PRO A 102 28.33 17.58 16.63
N LYS A 103 28.92 17.29 17.81
CA LYS A 103 29.54 15.99 18.02
C LYS A 103 28.43 14.96 17.76
N LYS A 104 28.69 13.94 16.95
CA LYS A 104 27.89 12.70 17.03
C LYS A 104 28.15 12.18 18.44
N GLU A 105 27.27 12.52 19.38
CA GLU A 105 27.23 11.87 20.66
C GLU A 105 26.94 10.40 20.37
N ALA A 106 27.84 9.53 20.81
CA ALA A 106 27.61 8.11 20.70
C ALA A 106 26.35 7.85 21.54
N ILE A 107 25.29 7.33 20.90
CA ILE A 107 24.05 6.92 21.57
C ILE A 107 24.48 6.15 22.82
N THR A 108 24.09 6.69 23.98
CA THR A 108 24.50 6.13 25.26
C THR A 108 24.01 4.69 25.38
N ALA A 109 24.65 3.87 26.22
CA ALA A 109 24.23 2.49 26.40
C ALA A 109 22.73 2.42 26.77
N ASP A 110 22.28 3.34 27.61
CA ASP A 110 20.88 3.42 28.06
C ASP A 110 19.91 3.84 26.94
N GLU A 111 20.29 4.79 26.08
CA GLU A 111 19.48 5.15 24.92
C GLU A 111 19.42 4.03 23.88
N LYS A 112 20.52 3.28 23.68
CA LYS A 112 20.51 2.09 22.82
C LYS A 112 19.59 1.01 23.39
N VAL A 113 19.64 0.78 24.70
CA VAL A 113 18.75 -0.17 25.40
C VAL A 113 17.30 0.27 25.23
N LEU A 114 16.98 1.55 25.44
CA LEU A 114 15.63 2.08 25.29
C LEU A 114 15.10 1.95 23.85
N ILE A 115 15.92 2.27 22.85
CA ILE A 115 15.57 2.09 21.44
C ILE A 115 15.33 0.62 21.13
N GLN A 116 16.20 -0.27 21.62
CA GLN A 116 16.08 -1.71 21.42
C GLN A 116 14.83 -2.29 22.10
N GLU A 117 14.50 -1.82 23.30
CA GLU A 117 13.29 -2.20 24.03
C GLU A 117 12.03 -1.79 23.26
N LYS A 118 11.99 -0.57 22.71
CA LYS A 118 10.87 -0.12 21.87
C LYS A 118 10.74 -0.90 20.57
N ILE A 119 11.85 -1.27 19.93
CA ILE A 119 11.84 -2.14 18.74
C ILE A 119 11.29 -3.53 19.11
N ILE A 120 11.75 -4.12 20.21
CA ILE A 120 11.27 -5.42 20.70
C ILE A 120 9.77 -5.35 21.04
N GLU A 121 9.31 -4.25 21.62
CA GLU A 121 7.91 -4.04 21.95
C GLU A 121 7.03 -3.93 20.70
N ALA A 122 7.45 -3.13 19.70
CA ALA A 122 6.75 -3.02 18.42
C ALA A 122 6.68 -4.38 17.70
N GLN A 123 7.79 -5.12 17.65
CA GLN A 123 7.83 -6.47 17.07
C GLN A 123 6.92 -7.46 17.84
N ARG A 124 6.86 -7.37 19.18
CA ARG A 124 5.96 -8.20 19.99
C ARG A 124 4.49 -7.89 19.71
N GLN A 125 4.13 -6.61 19.55
CA GLN A 125 2.77 -6.20 19.21
C GLN A 125 2.38 -6.68 17.81
N GLU A 126 3.28 -6.60 16.84
CA GLU A 126 3.06 -7.09 15.48
C GLU A 126 2.87 -8.62 15.44
N ILE A 127 3.74 -9.37 16.14
CA ILE A 127 3.61 -10.82 16.30
C ILE A 127 2.28 -11.18 16.99
N GLU A 128 1.85 -10.41 18.00
CA GLU A 128 0.60 -10.64 18.71
C GLU A 128 -0.63 -10.35 17.84
N ALA A 129 -0.59 -9.28 17.02
CA ALA A 129 -1.63 -8.97 16.04
C ALA A 129 -1.75 -10.08 14.98
N LEU A 130 -0.62 -10.57 14.46
CA LEU A 130 -0.57 -11.69 13.51
C LEU A 130 -1.11 -12.99 14.14
N LYS A 131 -0.73 -13.30 15.39
CA LYS A 131 -1.27 -14.44 16.16
C LYS A 131 -2.78 -14.32 16.39
N LYS A 132 -3.29 -13.10 16.64
CA LYS A 132 -4.72 -12.83 16.82
C LYS A 132 -5.50 -12.99 15.51
N GLN A 133 -4.90 -12.64 14.37
CA GLN A 133 -5.50 -12.82 13.04
C GLN A 133 -5.55 -14.29 12.60
N LEU A 134 -4.55 -15.10 12.94
CA LEU A 134 -4.37 -16.45 12.38
C LEU A 134 -5.08 -17.57 13.14
N TRP A 135 -5.59 -17.33 14.37
CA TRP A 135 -6.00 -18.42 15.26
C TRP A 135 -7.31 -18.17 16.03
N GLN A 136 -8.27 -19.08 15.87
CA GLN A 136 -9.60 -19.09 16.53
C GLN A 136 -9.69 -20.13 17.67
N GLY A 137 -8.58 -20.43 18.36
CA GLY A 137 -8.58 -21.36 19.48
C GLY A 137 -8.65 -20.68 20.85
N ARG A 138 -8.76 -21.48 21.92
CA ARG A 138 -8.64 -20.99 23.30
C ARG A 138 -7.29 -20.29 23.50
N LYS A 139 -7.33 -19.16 24.20
CA LYS A 139 -6.15 -18.35 24.52
C LYS A 139 -5.95 -18.34 26.03
N VAL A 140 -4.69 -18.22 26.43
CA VAL A 140 -4.27 -18.14 27.83
C VAL A 140 -3.62 -16.79 28.03
N LYS A 141 -4.04 -16.08 29.07
CA LYS A 141 -3.43 -14.81 29.49
C LYS A 141 -2.13 -15.13 30.21
N ILE A 142 -1.00 -14.65 29.71
CA ILE A 142 0.33 -14.92 30.31
C ILE A 142 0.81 -13.74 31.16
N LYS A 143 0.55 -12.50 30.74
CA LYS A 143 0.80 -11.24 31.49
C LYS A 143 -0.26 -10.22 31.12
N GLU A 144 -0.36 -9.11 31.85
CA GLU A 144 -1.29 -8.00 31.58
C GLU A 144 -1.43 -7.72 30.06
N ASN A 145 -2.66 -7.90 29.57
CA ASN A 145 -3.08 -7.81 28.16
C ASN A 145 -2.42 -8.72 27.11
N LYS A 146 -1.56 -9.68 27.47
CA LYS A 146 -0.89 -10.59 26.53
C LYS A 146 -1.52 -11.98 26.48
N TYR A 147 -1.94 -12.40 25.30
CA TYR A 147 -2.65 -13.68 25.08
C TYR A 147 -1.91 -14.61 24.12
N VAL A 148 -1.75 -15.88 24.51
CA VAL A 148 -1.08 -16.90 23.68
C VAL A 148 -2.01 -18.09 23.44
N PRO A 149 -2.03 -18.68 22.22
CA PRO A 149 -2.72 -19.93 21.95
C PRO A 149 -2.31 -21.05 22.92
N THR A 150 -3.29 -21.76 23.50
CA THR A 150 -3.02 -22.83 24.47
C THR A 150 -2.12 -23.94 23.90
N GLN A 151 -2.19 -24.23 22.59
CA GLN A 151 -1.33 -25.25 21.96
C GLN A 151 0.16 -24.86 21.97
N LEU A 152 0.50 -23.58 21.80
CA LEU A 152 1.89 -23.13 21.88
C LEU A 152 2.41 -23.22 23.31
N VAL A 153 1.55 -22.95 24.30
CA VAL A 153 1.88 -23.12 25.72
C VAL A 153 2.13 -24.60 26.03
N PHE A 154 1.29 -25.51 25.54
CA PHE A 154 1.51 -26.94 25.72
C PHE A 154 2.78 -27.45 25.04
N GLN A 155 3.07 -26.97 23.83
CA GLN A 155 4.33 -27.29 23.15
C GLN A 155 5.53 -26.81 23.97
N PHE A 156 5.49 -25.58 24.49
CA PHE A 156 6.56 -25.04 25.33
C PHE A 156 6.74 -25.83 26.64
N ILE A 157 5.65 -26.24 27.29
CA ILE A 157 5.69 -27.12 28.47
C ILE A 157 6.35 -28.46 28.12
N ASP A 158 6.03 -29.04 26.96
CA ASP A 158 6.58 -30.31 26.51
C ASP A 158 8.09 -30.19 26.22
N ASP A 159 8.51 -29.10 25.58
CA ASP A 159 9.91 -28.77 25.31
C ASP A 159 10.70 -28.49 26.60
N LEU A 160 10.06 -27.91 27.62
CA LEU A 160 10.69 -27.64 28.92
C LEU A 160 10.82 -28.90 29.76
N LYS A 161 9.85 -29.82 29.72
CA LYS A 161 9.87 -31.09 30.47
C LYS A 161 11.19 -31.85 30.27
N THR A 162 11.77 -31.79 29.07
CA THR A 162 13.04 -32.47 28.74
C THR A 162 14.29 -31.75 29.26
N LYS A 163 14.16 -30.49 29.68
CA LYS A 163 15.27 -29.61 30.08
C LYS A 163 15.33 -29.32 31.56
N ILE A 164 14.21 -29.44 32.28
CA ILE A 164 14.11 -29.15 33.70
C ILE A 164 13.38 -30.27 34.43
N ASN A 165 13.87 -30.65 35.61
CA ASN A 165 13.25 -31.69 36.45
C ASN A 165 12.10 -31.10 37.30
N VAL A 166 11.06 -30.60 36.63
CA VAL A 166 9.89 -29.98 37.27
C VAL A 166 8.62 -30.75 36.90
N PRO A 167 7.74 -31.09 37.88
CA PRO A 167 6.49 -31.79 37.58
C PRO A 167 5.60 -31.03 36.60
N ILE A 168 4.97 -31.74 35.66
CA ILE A 168 4.04 -31.16 34.67
C ILE A 168 2.92 -30.36 35.35
N GLN A 169 2.45 -30.79 36.52
CA GLN A 169 1.43 -30.06 37.28
C GLN A 169 1.89 -28.65 37.67
N THR A 170 3.15 -28.50 38.09
CA THR A 170 3.75 -27.22 38.45
C THR A 170 3.90 -26.32 37.22
N LEU A 171 4.34 -26.88 36.09
CA LEU A 171 4.45 -26.14 34.83
C LEU A 171 3.07 -25.69 34.33
N CYS A 172 2.08 -26.58 34.32
CA CYS A 172 0.71 -26.24 33.93
C CYS A 172 0.11 -25.14 34.82
N LYS A 173 0.36 -25.20 36.15
CA LYS A 173 -0.08 -24.16 37.10
C LYS A 173 0.60 -22.81 36.81
N TYR A 174 1.90 -22.82 36.58
CA TYR A 174 2.67 -21.61 36.25
C TYR A 174 2.17 -20.92 34.97
N PHE A 175 1.90 -21.70 33.91
CA PHE A 175 1.38 -21.16 32.65
C PHE A 175 -0.14 -20.98 32.62
N ASN A 176 -0.84 -21.19 33.74
CA ASN A 176 -2.30 -21.07 33.86
C ASN A 176 -3.07 -21.92 32.83
N VAL A 177 -2.67 -23.19 32.66
CA VAL A 177 -3.33 -24.17 31.79
C VAL A 177 -3.71 -25.44 32.53
N SER A 178 -4.78 -26.11 32.11
CA SER A 178 -5.20 -27.37 32.73
C SER A 178 -4.25 -28.53 32.42
N ARG A 179 -3.95 -29.35 33.43
CA ARG A 179 -3.18 -30.61 33.29
C ARG A 179 -3.87 -31.58 32.33
N SER A 180 -5.19 -31.75 32.45
CA SER A 180 -5.99 -32.60 31.57
C SER A 180 -5.94 -32.13 30.10
N GLY A 181 -5.90 -30.81 29.88
CA GLY A 181 -5.70 -30.22 28.55
C GLY A 181 -4.35 -30.56 27.94
N TYR A 182 -3.26 -30.50 28.71
CA TYR A 182 -1.92 -30.89 28.26
C TYR A 182 -1.87 -32.36 27.84
N TYR A 183 -2.35 -33.28 28.68
CA TYR A 183 -2.34 -34.71 28.32
C TYR A 183 -3.28 -35.03 27.14
N LYS A 184 -4.42 -34.32 27.01
CA LYS A 184 -5.26 -34.40 25.81
C LYS A 184 -4.51 -33.91 24.56
N TRP A 185 -3.71 -32.86 24.69
CA TRP A 185 -2.83 -32.38 23.63
C TRP A 185 -1.75 -33.43 23.29
N ILE A 186 -1.07 -34.05 24.25
CA ILE A 186 -0.13 -35.15 23.97
C ILE A 186 -0.81 -36.31 23.23
N LYS A 187 -1.94 -36.81 23.76
CA LYS A 187 -2.67 -37.95 23.19
C LYS A 187 -3.18 -37.69 21.76
N SER A 188 -3.39 -36.43 21.39
CA SER A 188 -3.86 -36.04 20.06
C SER A 188 -2.74 -35.68 19.07
N ALA A 189 -1.46 -35.90 19.42
CA ALA A 189 -0.31 -35.57 18.57
C ALA A 189 -0.40 -36.17 17.16
N ASN A 190 -0.66 -37.48 17.05
CA ASN A 190 -0.79 -38.16 15.76
C ASN A 190 -1.92 -37.58 14.90
N LYS A 191 -3.10 -37.31 15.51
CA LYS A 191 -4.23 -36.69 14.81
C LYS A 191 -3.90 -35.27 14.32
N ARG A 192 -3.15 -34.48 15.10
CA ARG A 192 -2.68 -33.15 14.67
C ARG A 192 -1.71 -33.25 13.49
N ARG A 193 -0.73 -34.15 13.57
CA ARG A 193 0.26 -34.37 12.49
C ARG A 193 -0.42 -34.78 11.18
N GLN A 194 -1.37 -35.71 11.24
CA GLN A 194 -2.14 -36.11 10.06
C GLN A 194 -2.94 -34.95 9.47
N ARG A 195 -3.59 -34.14 10.33
CA ARG A 195 -4.30 -32.95 9.89
C ARG A 195 -3.37 -31.92 9.23
N GLU A 196 -2.16 -31.75 9.73
CA GLU A 196 -1.17 -30.84 9.13
C GLU A 196 -0.67 -31.34 7.77
N LEU A 197 -0.47 -32.65 7.62
CA LEU A 197 -0.12 -33.25 6.33
C LEU A 197 -1.25 -33.04 5.31
N GLN A 198 -2.50 -33.29 5.72
CA GLN A 198 -3.67 -33.02 4.87
C GLN A 198 -3.80 -31.53 4.53
N ASP A 199 -3.59 -30.65 5.50
CA ASP A 199 -3.63 -29.20 5.25
C ASP A 199 -2.55 -28.76 4.24
N LYS A 200 -1.37 -29.42 4.22
CA LYS A 200 -0.32 -29.18 3.22
C LYS A 200 -0.73 -29.66 1.83
N SER A 201 -1.29 -30.86 1.71
CA SER A 201 -1.76 -31.38 0.41
C SER A 201 -2.92 -30.54 -0.15
N ASP A 202 -3.86 -30.17 0.71
CA ASP A 202 -5.00 -29.33 0.34
C ASP A 202 -4.55 -27.93 -0.07
N PHE A 203 -3.57 -27.37 0.63
CA PHE A 203 -3.01 -26.07 0.27
C PHE A 203 -2.32 -26.10 -1.09
N LYS A 204 -1.68 -27.21 -1.48
CA LYS A 204 -1.09 -27.35 -2.83
C LYS A 204 -2.15 -27.14 -3.90
N LEU A 205 -3.31 -27.82 -3.80
CA LEU A 205 -4.42 -27.66 -4.74
C LEU A 205 -4.95 -26.22 -4.78
N ILE A 206 -5.11 -25.60 -3.61
CA ILE A 206 -5.53 -24.19 -3.48
C ILE A 206 -4.51 -23.26 -4.18
N ASN A 207 -3.22 -23.48 -3.95
CA ASN A 207 -2.16 -22.66 -4.50
C ASN A 207 -2.06 -22.81 -6.02
N ASP A 208 -2.19 -24.03 -6.54
CA ASP A 208 -2.14 -24.29 -7.98
C ASP A 208 -3.27 -23.56 -8.74
N LEU A 209 -4.47 -23.48 -8.14
CA LEU A 209 -5.57 -22.68 -8.69
C LEU A 209 -5.33 -21.17 -8.56
N TRP A 210 -4.80 -20.72 -7.42
CA TRP A 210 -4.53 -19.30 -7.18
C TRP A 210 -3.41 -18.74 -8.06
N VAL A 211 -2.36 -19.52 -8.33
CA VAL A 211 -1.25 -19.10 -9.21
C VAL A 211 -1.74 -18.89 -10.65
N LYS A 212 -2.68 -19.71 -11.12
CA LYS A 212 -3.31 -19.54 -12.44
C LYS A 212 -4.15 -18.27 -12.54
N ASN A 213 -4.81 -17.87 -11.45
CA ASN A 213 -5.59 -16.63 -11.43
C ASN A 213 -5.56 -16.00 -10.02
N LYS A 214 -4.71 -14.98 -9.88
CA LYS A 214 -4.50 -14.29 -8.59
C LYS A 214 -5.70 -13.48 -8.11
N VAL A 215 -6.67 -13.22 -8.99
CA VAL A 215 -7.95 -12.57 -8.63
C VAL A 215 -8.84 -13.54 -7.83
N PHE A 216 -8.56 -14.84 -7.81
CA PHE A 216 -9.40 -15.79 -7.09
C PHE A 216 -9.31 -15.65 -5.57
N GLY A 217 -10.43 -15.21 -4.98
CA GLY A 217 -10.68 -15.32 -3.54
C GLY A 217 -11.12 -16.73 -3.13
N TYR A 218 -11.22 -16.97 -1.82
CA TYR A 218 -11.50 -18.30 -1.27
C TYR A 218 -12.81 -18.93 -1.80
N GLN A 219 -13.84 -18.13 -2.09
CA GLN A 219 -15.09 -18.63 -2.66
C GLN A 219 -14.89 -19.17 -4.08
N ARG A 220 -14.16 -18.43 -4.93
CA ARG A 220 -13.85 -18.87 -6.30
C ARG A 220 -12.97 -20.10 -6.29
N ILE A 221 -11.92 -20.11 -5.48
CA ILE A 221 -11.09 -21.32 -5.31
C ILE A 221 -11.96 -22.50 -4.88
N THR A 222 -12.90 -22.31 -3.94
CA THR A 222 -13.80 -23.40 -3.53
C THR A 222 -14.67 -23.92 -4.68
N MET A 223 -15.16 -23.03 -5.56
CA MET A 223 -15.95 -23.44 -6.72
C MET A 223 -15.09 -24.16 -7.76
N HIS A 224 -13.89 -23.65 -8.06
CA HIS A 224 -12.95 -24.30 -8.98
C HIS A 224 -12.45 -25.66 -8.45
N LEU A 225 -12.17 -25.79 -7.14
CA LEU A 225 -11.86 -27.09 -6.53
C LEU A 225 -12.98 -28.11 -6.79
N ARG A 226 -14.24 -27.70 -6.65
CA ARG A 226 -15.39 -28.58 -6.85
C ARG A 226 -15.61 -28.91 -8.33
N ASN A 227 -15.67 -27.89 -9.19
CA ASN A 227 -16.11 -28.06 -10.58
C ASN A 227 -15.01 -28.57 -11.50
N ASP A 228 -13.76 -28.12 -11.31
CA ASP A 228 -12.66 -28.48 -12.20
C ASP A 228 -11.92 -29.74 -11.72
N LEU A 229 -11.85 -29.95 -10.40
CA LEU A 229 -11.07 -31.05 -9.80
C LEU A 229 -11.93 -32.10 -9.06
N GLY A 230 -13.25 -31.89 -8.94
CA GLY A 230 -14.12 -32.80 -8.17
C GLY A 230 -13.88 -32.79 -6.65
N VAL A 231 -13.06 -31.87 -6.14
CA VAL A 231 -12.66 -31.82 -4.73
C VAL A 231 -13.62 -30.94 -3.93
N VAL A 232 -14.41 -31.57 -3.05
CA VAL A 232 -15.31 -30.84 -2.15
C VAL A 232 -14.56 -30.42 -0.88
N MET A 233 -14.23 -29.13 -0.79
CA MET A 233 -13.61 -28.55 0.39
C MET A 233 -14.50 -27.50 1.04
N ASN A 234 -14.56 -27.49 2.38
CA ASN A 234 -15.31 -26.48 3.12
C ASN A 234 -14.71 -25.07 2.86
N PRO A 235 -15.51 -24.06 2.48
CA PRO A 235 -15.02 -22.70 2.21
C PRO A 235 -14.23 -22.09 3.37
N LYS A 236 -14.62 -22.38 4.62
CA LYS A 236 -13.90 -21.91 5.82
C LYS A 236 -12.51 -22.54 5.93
N LYS A 237 -12.36 -23.79 5.47
CA LYS A 237 -11.07 -24.48 5.41
C LYS A 237 -10.18 -23.83 4.33
N VAL A 238 -10.72 -23.58 3.13
CA VAL A 238 -10.01 -22.87 2.06
C VAL A 238 -9.55 -21.50 2.55
N TYR A 239 -10.45 -20.70 3.12
CA TYR A 239 -10.11 -19.38 3.68
C TYR A 239 -9.01 -19.46 4.75
N ARG A 240 -9.12 -20.41 5.69
CA ARG A 240 -8.10 -20.62 6.73
C ARG A 240 -6.74 -20.96 6.13
N LEU A 241 -6.69 -21.84 5.13
CA LEU A 241 -5.44 -22.26 4.48
C LEU A 241 -4.83 -21.11 3.66
N MET A 242 -5.64 -20.35 2.92
CA MET A 242 -5.18 -19.15 2.23
C MET A 242 -4.56 -18.14 3.21
N LYS A 243 -5.28 -17.84 4.30
CA LYS A 243 -4.83 -16.91 5.33
C LYS A 243 -3.56 -17.39 6.03
N LYS A 244 -3.48 -18.67 6.38
CA LYS A 244 -2.31 -19.29 7.02
C LYS A 244 -1.04 -19.13 6.19
N ASN A 245 -1.15 -19.19 4.86
CA ASN A 245 -0.02 -19.11 3.94
C ASN A 245 0.12 -17.72 3.28
N GLY A 246 -0.61 -16.70 3.75
CA GLY A 246 -0.45 -15.33 3.29
C GLY A 246 -0.99 -15.01 1.88
N ILE A 247 -1.66 -15.93 1.19
CA ILE A 247 -2.21 -15.68 -0.14
C ILE A 247 -3.55 -14.93 -0.05
N ARG A 248 -3.72 -13.94 -0.94
CA ARG A 248 -4.90 -13.06 -1.00
C ARG A 248 -5.28 -12.80 -2.45
N SER A 249 -6.55 -12.47 -2.66
CA SER A 249 -7.07 -12.08 -3.97
C SER A 249 -6.58 -10.68 -4.33
N THR A 250 -6.09 -10.51 -5.57
CA THR A 250 -5.64 -9.24 -6.13
C THR A 250 -6.79 -8.55 -6.86
N VAL A 251 -7.80 -8.07 -6.13
CA VAL A 251 -8.86 -7.23 -6.71
C VAL A 251 -8.41 -5.77 -6.69
N ARG A 252 -8.78 -5.00 -7.71
CA ARG A 252 -8.57 -3.55 -7.74
C ARG A 252 -9.24 -2.90 -6.52
N ILE A 253 -8.51 -2.02 -5.83
CA ILE A 253 -9.11 -1.15 -4.80
C ILE A 253 -9.98 -0.13 -5.54
N LYS A 254 -11.27 -0.07 -5.23
CA LYS A 254 -12.16 0.96 -5.77
C LYS A 254 -11.59 2.33 -5.43
N ASP A 255 -11.45 3.17 -6.45
CA ASP A 255 -11.07 4.57 -6.26
C ASP A 255 -12.19 5.27 -5.46
N PRO A 256 -11.92 5.76 -4.23
CA PRO A 256 -12.92 6.41 -3.38
C PRO A 256 -13.50 7.69 -4.00
N TYR A 257 -12.84 8.28 -5.00
CA TYR A 257 -13.15 9.62 -5.53
C TYR A 257 -13.94 9.61 -6.84
N LYS A 258 -14.40 8.44 -7.31
CA LYS A 258 -15.08 8.31 -8.61
C LYS A 258 -16.57 8.70 -8.61
N HIS A 259 -17.03 9.45 -7.61
CA HIS A 259 -18.36 10.03 -7.58
C HIS A 259 -18.32 11.49 -8.06
N LEU A 260 -18.55 11.72 -9.35
CA LEU A 260 -18.83 13.01 -9.99
C LEU A 260 -19.31 12.65 -11.42
N LYS A 261 -20.39 13.14 -12.04
CA LYS A 261 -21.35 14.23 -11.81
C LYS A 261 -22.54 13.90 -12.74
N ASP A 262 -23.77 13.93 -12.26
CA ASP A 262 -24.95 13.85 -13.13
C ASP A 262 -25.40 15.27 -13.52
N SER A 263 -25.32 15.59 -14.82
CA SER A 263 -26.09 16.67 -15.41
C SER A 263 -26.45 16.34 -16.85
N TYR A 264 -27.56 15.62 -17.05
CA TYR A 264 -28.19 15.48 -18.37
C TYR A 264 -29.68 15.87 -18.29
N LYS A 265 -30.09 16.74 -19.22
CA LYS A 265 -31.45 17.28 -19.40
C LYS A 265 -32.36 16.28 -20.12
N ASN A 266 -33.67 16.53 -20.03
CA ASN A 266 -34.79 15.64 -20.34
C ASN A 266 -34.83 15.11 -21.79
N HIS A 267 -34.96 13.79 -21.94
CA HIS A 267 -35.31 13.07 -23.18
C HIS A 267 -36.40 12.03 -22.89
N HIS A 268 -36.99 11.45 -23.94
CA HIS A 268 -38.07 10.46 -23.86
C HIS A 268 -37.76 9.35 -22.83
N THR A 269 -38.63 9.21 -21.84
CA THR A 269 -38.52 8.22 -20.76
C THR A 269 -39.60 7.15 -20.89
N PHE A 270 -39.22 5.89 -20.72
CA PHE A 270 -40.12 4.73 -20.63
C PHE A 270 -40.27 4.34 -19.16
N GLU A 271 -41.38 3.69 -18.82
CA GLU A 271 -41.62 3.22 -17.45
C GLU A 271 -40.61 2.13 -17.05
N ASN A 272 -40.23 2.10 -15.77
CA ASN A 272 -39.37 1.06 -15.22
C ASN A 272 -40.19 -0.24 -15.01
N VAL A 273 -40.43 -0.96 -16.10
CA VAL A 273 -41.17 -2.24 -16.08
C VAL A 273 -40.43 -3.35 -15.30
N LEU A 274 -39.09 -3.32 -15.23
CA LEU A 274 -38.30 -4.32 -14.48
C LEU A 274 -38.50 -4.19 -12.97
N ASP A 275 -38.68 -2.96 -12.47
CA ASP A 275 -38.85 -2.60 -11.04
C ASP A 275 -37.96 -3.38 -10.06
N ARG A 276 -36.70 -3.61 -10.44
CA ARG A 276 -35.70 -4.38 -9.68
C ARG A 276 -36.04 -5.86 -9.46
N ASN A 277 -37.01 -6.42 -10.17
CA ASN A 277 -37.26 -7.84 -10.20
C ASN A 277 -36.20 -8.55 -11.07
N PHE A 278 -35.00 -8.71 -10.50
CA PHE A 278 -33.87 -9.34 -11.20
C PHE A 278 -33.86 -10.87 -11.13
N ASP A 279 -34.84 -11.46 -10.44
CA ASP A 279 -35.01 -12.90 -10.30
C ASP A 279 -36.01 -13.35 -11.35
N VAL A 280 -35.45 -13.64 -12.51
CA VAL A 280 -36.17 -14.05 -13.73
C VAL A 280 -36.02 -15.55 -13.84
N ASP A 281 -37.14 -16.26 -13.95
CA ASP A 281 -37.17 -17.72 -13.88
C ASP A 281 -36.84 -18.39 -15.22
N GLU A 282 -37.07 -17.70 -16.34
CA GLU A 282 -36.92 -18.27 -17.68
C GLU A 282 -35.75 -17.62 -18.48
N PRO A 283 -34.81 -18.41 -19.00
CA PRO A 283 -33.75 -17.93 -19.90
C PRO A 283 -34.30 -17.21 -21.13
N GLY A 284 -33.63 -16.14 -21.55
CA GLY A 284 -33.98 -15.42 -22.79
C GLY A 284 -35.23 -14.55 -22.73
N THR A 285 -35.88 -14.40 -21.57
CA THR A 285 -37.09 -13.57 -21.44
C THR A 285 -36.80 -12.13 -21.04
N VAL A 286 -35.76 -11.91 -20.24
CA VAL A 286 -35.40 -10.59 -19.72
C VAL A 286 -33.91 -10.36 -19.86
N PHE A 287 -33.56 -9.29 -20.55
CA PHE A 287 -32.19 -8.86 -20.81
C PHE A 287 -31.91 -7.52 -20.13
N ALA A 288 -30.65 -7.29 -19.79
CA ALA A 288 -30.14 -5.97 -19.42
C ALA A 288 -29.02 -5.56 -20.36
N THR A 289 -28.97 -4.29 -20.73
CA THR A 289 -27.94 -3.71 -21.58
C THR A 289 -27.33 -2.47 -20.96
N ASP A 290 -26.03 -2.30 -21.15
CA ASP A 290 -25.30 -1.14 -20.67
C ASP A 290 -23.99 -0.96 -21.47
N ILE A 291 -23.48 0.28 -21.48
CA ILE A 291 -22.25 0.65 -22.16
C ILE A 291 -21.22 1.11 -21.14
N THR A 292 -20.04 0.48 -21.14
CA THR A 292 -18.88 0.98 -20.40
C THR A 292 -17.84 1.54 -21.35
N TYR A 293 -17.07 2.52 -20.89
CA TYR A 293 -15.84 2.92 -21.56
C TYR A 293 -14.64 2.07 -21.10
N LEU A 294 -13.70 1.85 -22.02
CA LEU A 294 -12.40 1.23 -21.83
C LEU A 294 -11.34 2.25 -22.23
N ILE A 295 -10.25 2.35 -21.46
CA ILE A 295 -9.12 3.23 -21.80
C ILE A 295 -7.90 2.35 -21.99
N PHE A 296 -7.34 2.34 -23.20
CA PHE A 296 -6.09 1.66 -23.51
C PHE A 296 -5.35 2.44 -24.60
N ASN A 297 -4.01 2.37 -24.61
CA ASN A 297 -3.14 3.06 -25.57
C ASN A 297 -3.46 4.56 -25.76
N GLY A 298 -3.87 5.26 -24.69
CA GLY A 298 -4.22 6.69 -24.73
C GLY A 298 -5.58 7.03 -25.35
N TYR A 299 -6.31 6.05 -25.88
CA TYR A 299 -7.62 6.24 -26.50
C TYR A 299 -8.75 5.68 -25.64
N ARG A 300 -9.95 6.25 -25.82
CA ARG A 300 -11.18 5.77 -25.22
C ARG A 300 -11.94 4.91 -26.23
N TYR A 301 -12.35 3.74 -25.78
CA TYR A 301 -13.22 2.81 -26.49
C TYR A 301 -14.49 2.58 -25.67
N TYR A 302 -15.52 2.04 -26.30
CA TYR A 302 -16.84 1.81 -25.73
C TYR A 302 -17.25 0.37 -25.99
N LEU A 303 -17.66 -0.31 -24.93
CA LEU A 303 -18.09 -1.70 -24.92
C LEU A 303 -19.57 -1.73 -24.53
N SER A 304 -20.43 -2.10 -25.48
CA SER A 304 -21.84 -2.39 -25.26
C SER A 304 -22.02 -3.88 -25.01
N VAL A 305 -22.85 -4.24 -24.04
CA VAL A 305 -23.05 -5.63 -23.62
C VAL A 305 -24.52 -5.87 -23.29
N ILE A 306 -25.06 -6.98 -23.79
CA ILE A 306 -26.37 -7.50 -23.39
C ILE A 306 -26.17 -8.76 -22.54
N LYS A 307 -26.86 -8.79 -21.40
CA LYS A 307 -26.83 -9.87 -20.42
C LYS A 307 -28.23 -10.42 -20.20
N ASP A 308 -28.37 -11.74 -20.28
CA ASP A 308 -29.58 -12.44 -19.84
C ASP A 308 -29.67 -12.40 -18.31
N LEU A 309 -30.79 -11.90 -17.77
CA LEU A 309 -30.95 -11.74 -16.33
C LEU A 309 -31.26 -13.05 -15.59
N CYS A 310 -31.84 -14.04 -16.24
CA CYS A 310 -32.05 -15.36 -15.64
C CYS A 310 -30.71 -16.10 -15.52
N THR A 311 -30.04 -16.30 -16.65
CA THR A 311 -28.83 -17.14 -16.72
C THR A 311 -27.56 -16.43 -16.29
N ARG A 312 -27.60 -15.09 -16.30
CA ARG A 312 -26.46 -14.17 -16.14
C ARG A 312 -25.45 -14.27 -17.28
N GLU A 313 -25.78 -14.92 -18.39
CA GLU A 313 -24.90 -15.05 -19.54
C GLU A 313 -24.75 -13.72 -20.29
N ILE A 314 -23.56 -13.42 -20.78
CA ILE A 314 -23.37 -12.36 -21.78
C ILE A 314 -23.73 -12.92 -23.14
N VAL A 315 -24.84 -12.42 -23.69
CA VAL A 315 -25.46 -12.99 -24.89
C VAL A 315 -25.06 -12.27 -26.16
N ALA A 316 -24.75 -10.97 -26.07
CA ALA A 316 -24.25 -10.14 -27.16
C ALA A 316 -23.30 -9.06 -26.62
N TRP A 317 -22.31 -8.66 -27.41
CA TRP A 317 -21.42 -7.56 -27.06
C TRP A 317 -20.72 -6.97 -28.29
N LYS A 318 -20.36 -5.69 -28.22
CA LYS A 318 -19.62 -5.01 -29.28
C LYS A 318 -18.69 -3.97 -28.68
N VAL A 319 -17.50 -3.85 -29.26
CA VAL A 319 -16.54 -2.79 -28.95
C VAL A 319 -16.29 -1.88 -30.14
N SER A 320 -16.29 -0.57 -29.89
CA SER A 320 -16.02 0.48 -30.87
C SER A 320 -15.17 1.60 -30.26
N GLN A 321 -14.44 2.33 -31.09
CA GLN A 321 -13.75 3.56 -30.66
C GLN A 321 -14.72 4.73 -30.55
N ASN A 322 -15.80 4.71 -31.33
CA ASN A 322 -16.80 5.76 -31.37
C ASN A 322 -18.04 5.33 -30.58
N LEU A 323 -18.52 6.21 -29.71
CA LEU A 323 -19.81 6.04 -29.06
C LEU A 323 -20.92 6.50 -30.02
N SER A 324 -21.35 5.59 -30.88
CA SER A 324 -22.42 5.81 -31.86
C SER A 324 -23.66 4.97 -31.55
N LEU A 325 -24.77 5.33 -32.18
CA LEU A 325 -26.01 4.56 -32.12
C LEU A 325 -25.82 3.13 -32.67
N ASP A 326 -24.98 2.96 -33.69
CA ASP A 326 -24.66 1.66 -34.29
C ASP A 326 -24.12 0.67 -33.26
N LEU A 327 -23.38 1.15 -32.25
CA LEU A 327 -22.89 0.29 -31.18
C LEU A 327 -24.04 -0.39 -30.40
N SER A 328 -25.15 0.34 -30.21
CA SER A 328 -26.34 -0.16 -29.50
C SER A 328 -27.21 -1.02 -30.42
N LEU A 329 -27.30 -0.68 -31.71
CA LEU A 329 -28.04 -1.46 -32.70
C LEU A 329 -27.34 -2.79 -33.03
N ASP A 330 -26.01 -2.79 -33.16
CA ASP A 330 -25.20 -3.97 -33.45
C ASP A 330 -25.39 -5.08 -32.41
N VAL A 331 -25.46 -4.73 -31.13
CA VAL A 331 -25.68 -5.73 -30.08
C VAL A 331 -27.10 -6.30 -30.09
N ILE A 332 -28.10 -5.53 -30.54
CA ILE A 332 -29.46 -6.04 -30.78
C ILE A 332 -29.46 -6.99 -31.97
N ASN A 333 -28.75 -6.68 -33.04
CA ASN A 333 -28.62 -7.58 -34.19
C ASN A 333 -27.95 -8.90 -33.78
N GLN A 334 -26.90 -8.88 -32.96
CA GLN A 334 -26.30 -10.10 -32.41
C GLN A 334 -27.27 -10.89 -31.52
N LEU A 335 -28.12 -10.19 -30.75
CA LEU A 335 -29.15 -10.84 -29.93
C LEU A 335 -30.16 -11.57 -30.82
N VAL A 336 -30.61 -10.91 -31.89
CA VAL A 336 -31.48 -11.49 -32.94
C VAL A 336 -30.82 -12.69 -33.61
N GLU A 337 -29.57 -12.58 -34.04
CA GLU A 337 -28.83 -13.69 -34.66
C GLU A 337 -28.76 -14.92 -33.74
N ARG A 338 -28.70 -14.68 -32.43
CA ARG A 338 -28.55 -15.72 -31.42
C ARG A 338 -29.87 -16.41 -31.03
N TYR A 339 -30.95 -15.65 -30.88
CA TYR A 339 -32.24 -16.17 -30.39
C TYR A 339 -33.28 -16.33 -31.50
N GLY A 340 -33.14 -15.62 -32.61
CA GLY A 340 -34.15 -15.50 -33.66
C GLY A 340 -35.24 -14.49 -33.28
N ASP A 341 -35.78 -13.79 -34.28
CA ASP A 341 -36.80 -12.74 -34.09
C ASP A 341 -38.04 -13.25 -33.34
N GLU A 342 -38.52 -14.45 -33.67
CA GLU A 342 -39.72 -15.03 -33.07
C GLU A 342 -39.58 -15.28 -31.57
N ASN A 343 -38.43 -15.76 -31.11
CA ASN A 343 -38.19 -16.03 -29.69
C ASN A 343 -37.96 -14.76 -28.87
N LEU A 344 -37.69 -13.62 -29.53
CA LEU A 344 -37.51 -12.34 -28.87
C LEU A 344 -38.82 -11.56 -28.70
N LYS A 345 -39.92 -11.97 -29.33
CA LYS A 345 -41.22 -11.32 -29.16
C LYS A 345 -41.67 -11.37 -27.71
N ASN A 346 -42.16 -10.23 -27.20
CA ASN A 346 -42.61 -10.04 -25.82
C ASN A 346 -41.52 -10.23 -24.75
N THR A 347 -40.25 -10.35 -25.14
CA THR A 347 -39.14 -10.29 -24.19
C THR A 347 -38.94 -8.85 -23.70
N LEU A 348 -38.26 -8.68 -22.57
CA LEU A 348 -37.96 -7.38 -22.00
C LEU A 348 -36.48 -7.07 -22.12
N ILE A 349 -36.12 -5.87 -22.57
CA ILE A 349 -34.76 -5.35 -22.47
C ILE A 349 -34.71 -4.10 -21.58
N HIS A 350 -33.88 -4.17 -20.55
CA HIS A 350 -33.69 -3.10 -19.58
C HIS A 350 -32.39 -2.35 -19.82
N SER A 351 -32.45 -1.02 -19.90
CA SER A 351 -31.28 -0.14 -20.04
C SER A 351 -31.32 1.01 -19.02
N ASP A 352 -30.24 1.78 -18.94
CA ASP A 352 -30.32 3.10 -18.33
C ASP A 352 -31.04 4.12 -19.25
N GLN A 353 -31.20 5.36 -18.77
CA GLN A 353 -31.76 6.47 -19.56
C GLN A 353 -30.71 7.15 -20.45
N GLY A 354 -29.68 6.42 -20.90
CA GLY A 354 -28.66 6.94 -21.79
C GLY A 354 -29.23 7.39 -23.14
N LEU A 355 -28.60 8.43 -23.72
CA LEU A 355 -29.04 9.06 -24.98
C LEU A 355 -29.34 8.04 -26.10
N TYR A 356 -28.50 7.00 -26.23
CA TYR A 356 -28.60 5.99 -27.28
C TYR A 356 -29.81 5.08 -27.13
N TYR A 357 -30.23 4.77 -25.90
CA TYR A 357 -31.40 3.94 -25.64
C TYR A 357 -32.71 4.71 -25.80
N THR A 358 -32.67 6.04 -25.66
CA THR A 358 -33.82 6.92 -25.92
C THR A 358 -33.97 7.34 -27.39
N ASN A 359 -33.02 6.96 -28.25
CA ASN A 359 -33.02 7.35 -29.66
C ASN A 359 -34.15 6.64 -30.43
N SER A 360 -34.85 7.37 -31.31
CA SER A 360 -35.99 6.84 -32.07
C SER A 360 -35.66 5.61 -32.93
N MET A 361 -34.45 5.51 -33.52
CA MET A 361 -34.12 4.32 -34.32
C MET A 361 -33.93 3.09 -33.43
N TYR A 362 -33.36 3.23 -32.23
CA TYR A 362 -33.24 2.14 -31.27
C TYR A 362 -34.62 1.70 -30.76
N VAL A 363 -35.45 2.66 -30.36
CA VAL A 363 -36.84 2.42 -29.93
C VAL A 363 -37.64 1.71 -31.02
N ASN A 364 -37.54 2.18 -32.28
CA ASN A 364 -38.26 1.58 -33.40
C ASN A 364 -37.75 0.17 -33.69
N LYS A 365 -36.44 -0.07 -33.64
CA LYS A 365 -35.87 -1.41 -33.81
C LYS A 365 -36.39 -2.40 -32.77
N LEU A 366 -36.52 -2.00 -31.50
CA LEU A 366 -37.11 -2.84 -30.47
C LEU A 366 -38.61 -3.10 -30.72
N LYS A 367 -39.36 -2.07 -31.14
CA LYS A 367 -40.78 -2.20 -31.48
C LYS A 367 -41.01 -3.14 -32.67
N GLU A 368 -40.19 -3.05 -33.72
CA GLU A 368 -40.25 -3.96 -34.88
C GLU A 368 -40.06 -5.42 -34.46
N LEU A 369 -39.21 -5.67 -33.47
CA LEU A 369 -38.95 -7.00 -32.90
C LEU A 369 -39.99 -7.41 -31.83
N ASN A 370 -40.96 -6.55 -31.51
CA ASN A 370 -41.89 -6.68 -30.37
C ASN A 370 -41.18 -6.92 -29.03
N ILE A 371 -39.99 -6.33 -28.84
CA ILE A 371 -39.27 -6.34 -27.57
C ILE A 371 -39.78 -5.19 -26.71
N ILE A 372 -40.15 -5.49 -25.47
CA ILE A 372 -40.60 -4.52 -24.47
C ILE A 372 -39.37 -3.78 -23.94
N GLN A 373 -39.30 -2.48 -24.20
CA GLN A 373 -38.25 -1.63 -23.64
C GLN A 373 -38.59 -1.20 -22.21
N SER A 374 -37.65 -1.40 -21.31
CA SER A 374 -37.69 -0.93 -19.92
C SER A 374 -36.48 -0.04 -19.65
N MET A 375 -36.64 1.04 -18.89
CA MET A 375 -35.51 1.88 -18.51
C MET A 375 -35.47 2.18 -17.02
N SER A 376 -34.26 2.31 -16.46
CA SER A 376 -34.08 2.70 -15.06
C SER A 376 -34.66 4.08 -14.76
N ARG A 377 -34.96 4.35 -13.49
CA ARG A 377 -35.33 5.72 -13.06
C ARG A 377 -34.08 6.60 -13.07
N LYS A 378 -34.25 7.87 -13.42
CA LYS A 378 -33.15 8.84 -13.43
C LYS A 378 -32.42 8.88 -12.09
N GLY A 379 -31.09 8.75 -12.11
CA GLY A 379 -30.24 8.82 -10.91
C GLY A 379 -30.30 7.59 -9.99
N ASN A 380 -30.87 6.46 -10.46
CA ASN A 380 -31.00 5.24 -9.65
C ASN A 380 -30.13 4.10 -10.18
N CYS A 381 -28.88 4.04 -9.69
CA CYS A 381 -27.92 2.98 -10.04
C CYS A 381 -28.38 1.56 -9.65
N LEU A 382 -29.27 1.43 -8.65
CA LEU A 382 -29.76 0.14 -8.19
C LEU A 382 -30.60 -0.58 -9.25
N ASP A 383 -31.21 0.16 -10.17
CA ASP A 383 -32.07 -0.40 -11.22
C ASP A 383 -31.25 -1.14 -12.29
N ASN A 384 -29.95 -0.85 -12.45
CA ASN A 384 -29.05 -1.54 -13.38
C ASN A 384 -27.91 -2.33 -12.67
N ALA A 385 -28.10 -2.67 -11.39
CA ALA A 385 -27.06 -3.24 -10.54
C ALA A 385 -26.43 -4.54 -11.10
N LYS A 386 -27.18 -5.33 -11.90
CA LYS A 386 -26.67 -6.58 -12.52
C LYS A 386 -25.64 -6.34 -13.62
N MET A 387 -25.74 -5.21 -14.34
CA MET A 387 -24.73 -4.76 -15.30
C MET A 387 -23.55 -4.12 -14.59
N GLU A 388 -23.79 -3.28 -13.58
CA GLU A 388 -22.71 -2.70 -12.78
C GLU A 388 -21.82 -3.78 -12.14
N THR A 389 -22.44 -4.83 -11.60
CA THR A 389 -21.74 -5.98 -11.04
C THR A 389 -20.90 -6.70 -12.10
N PHE A 390 -21.46 -6.87 -13.30
CA PHE A 390 -20.71 -7.46 -14.41
C PHE A 390 -19.50 -6.60 -14.79
N PHE A 391 -19.69 -5.29 -15.01
CA PHE A 391 -18.59 -4.41 -15.39
C PHE A 391 -17.54 -4.23 -14.30
N GLY A 392 -17.91 -4.32 -13.02
CA GLY A 392 -16.97 -4.39 -11.91
C GLY A 392 -16.06 -5.60 -12.05
N HIS A 393 -16.65 -6.80 -12.19
CA HIS A 393 -15.87 -8.03 -12.39
C HIS A 393 -15.05 -8.03 -13.68
N PHE A 394 -15.61 -7.50 -14.77
CA PHE A 394 -14.91 -7.34 -16.04
C PHE A 394 -13.64 -6.50 -15.86
N LYS A 395 -13.74 -5.33 -15.21
CA LYS A 395 -12.59 -4.44 -15.01
C LYS A 395 -11.56 -4.98 -14.01
N ASP A 396 -11.95 -5.89 -13.13
CA ASP A 396 -11.05 -6.53 -12.16
C ASP A 396 -10.33 -7.76 -12.74
N GLU A 397 -10.92 -8.41 -13.74
CA GLU A 397 -10.48 -9.73 -14.23
C GLU A 397 -9.98 -9.74 -15.67
N CYS A 398 -10.39 -8.76 -16.49
CA CYS A 398 -10.00 -8.67 -17.89
C CYS A 398 -8.78 -7.74 -18.05
N GLU A 399 -7.67 -8.28 -18.53
CA GLU A 399 -6.41 -7.55 -18.76
C GLU A 399 -6.44 -6.81 -20.11
N TYR A 400 -7.53 -6.09 -20.40
CA TYR A 400 -7.73 -5.41 -21.69
C TYR A 400 -6.70 -4.30 -21.99
N TYR A 401 -5.93 -3.88 -20.98
CA TYR A 401 -4.85 -2.90 -21.12
C TYR A 401 -3.61 -3.47 -21.83
N ASP A 402 -3.49 -4.80 -21.96
CA ASP A 402 -2.43 -5.46 -22.73
C ASP A 402 -2.68 -5.45 -24.25
N ALA A 403 -3.84 -4.96 -24.68
CA ALA A 403 -4.15 -4.79 -26.09
C ALA A 403 -3.24 -3.73 -26.74
N THR A 404 -2.76 -4.02 -27.95
CA THR A 404 -1.94 -3.11 -28.75
C THR A 404 -2.75 -2.35 -29.80
N ASP A 405 -3.84 -2.95 -30.26
CA ASP A 405 -4.74 -2.42 -31.29
C ASP A 405 -6.20 -2.89 -31.07
N ILE A 406 -7.12 -2.45 -31.93
CA ILE A 406 -8.54 -2.84 -31.82
C ILE A 406 -8.77 -4.34 -32.08
N LYS A 407 -7.92 -4.99 -32.86
CA LYS A 407 -8.07 -6.43 -33.18
C LYS A 407 -7.69 -7.29 -31.98
N SER A 408 -6.56 -7.02 -31.36
CA SER A 408 -6.10 -7.63 -30.11
C SER A 408 -7.05 -7.32 -28.95
N LEU A 409 -7.59 -6.10 -28.86
CA LEU A 409 -8.64 -5.79 -27.88
C LEU A 409 -9.86 -6.70 -28.09
N ARG A 410 -10.37 -6.83 -29.32
CA ARG A 410 -11.50 -7.71 -29.61
C ARG A 410 -11.21 -9.17 -29.23
N PHE A 411 -10.00 -9.65 -29.49
CA PHE A 411 -9.58 -10.99 -29.09
C PHE A 411 -9.61 -11.18 -27.57
N ILE A 412 -9.00 -10.26 -26.80
CA ILE A 412 -8.99 -10.31 -25.33
C ILE A 412 -10.42 -10.24 -24.77
N LEU A 413 -11.27 -9.38 -25.32
CA LEU A 413 -12.66 -9.27 -24.91
C LEU A 413 -13.43 -10.57 -25.21
N ASN A 414 -13.25 -11.16 -26.38
CA ASN A 414 -13.87 -12.43 -26.75
C ASN A 414 -13.47 -13.55 -25.77
N ASP A 415 -12.18 -13.67 -25.48
CA ASP A 415 -11.66 -14.65 -24.51
C ASP A 415 -12.24 -14.42 -23.12
N TYR A 416 -12.37 -13.16 -22.70
CA TYR A 416 -13.02 -12.82 -21.43
C TYR A 416 -14.50 -13.20 -21.41
N MET A 417 -15.27 -12.89 -22.46
CA MET A 417 -16.71 -13.23 -22.51
C MET A 417 -16.90 -14.75 -22.50
N ASN A 418 -16.06 -15.50 -23.22
CA ASN A 418 -16.05 -16.96 -23.19
C ASN A 418 -15.71 -17.49 -21.80
N TYR A 419 -14.68 -16.94 -21.16
CA TYR A 419 -14.34 -17.26 -19.78
C TYR A 419 -15.49 -16.95 -18.82
N TYR A 420 -16.12 -15.78 -18.93
CA TYR A 420 -17.23 -15.35 -18.09
C TYR A 420 -18.42 -16.32 -18.21
N ASN A 421 -18.80 -16.68 -19.44
CA ASN A 421 -19.96 -17.54 -19.69
C ASN A 421 -19.70 -19.01 -19.32
N HIS A 422 -18.49 -19.52 -19.54
CA HIS A 422 -18.23 -20.97 -19.45
C HIS A 422 -17.37 -21.40 -18.26
N LYS A 423 -16.59 -20.51 -17.66
CA LYS A 423 -15.60 -20.85 -16.62
C LYS A 423 -15.67 -19.98 -15.37
N ARG A 424 -16.42 -18.88 -15.39
CA ARG A 424 -16.60 -18.02 -14.22
C ARG A 424 -17.76 -18.48 -13.35
N TYR A 425 -17.47 -19.43 -12.46
CA TYR A 425 -18.45 -19.93 -11.49
C TYR A 425 -18.99 -18.83 -10.57
N GLN A 426 -20.31 -18.85 -10.34
CA GLN A 426 -20.99 -17.87 -9.50
C GLN A 426 -21.72 -18.54 -8.34
N TRP A 427 -21.54 -18.02 -7.13
CA TRP A 427 -22.10 -18.63 -5.92
C TRP A 427 -23.63 -18.70 -5.95
N THR A 428 -24.27 -17.67 -6.50
CA THR A 428 -25.73 -17.55 -6.63
C THR A 428 -26.30 -18.48 -7.71
N LEU A 429 -25.51 -18.89 -8.69
CA LEU A 429 -25.93 -19.80 -9.77
C LEU A 429 -25.67 -21.26 -9.41
N LYS A 430 -25.99 -21.65 -8.17
CA LYS A 430 -25.67 -22.98 -7.63
C LYS A 430 -24.20 -23.39 -7.82
N LYS A 431 -23.29 -22.41 -7.86
CA LYS A 431 -21.83 -22.56 -8.11
C LYS A 431 -21.48 -23.01 -9.54
N MET A 432 -22.38 -22.81 -10.50
CA MET A 432 -22.17 -23.08 -11.92
C MET A 432 -21.70 -21.82 -12.65
N ALA A 433 -21.12 -22.00 -13.84
CA ALA A 433 -20.91 -20.90 -14.78
C ALA A 433 -22.24 -20.54 -15.47
N PRO A 434 -22.43 -19.32 -15.98
CA PRO A 434 -23.68 -18.89 -16.63
C PRO A 434 -24.24 -19.87 -17.67
N ALA A 435 -23.41 -20.35 -18.60
CA ALA A 435 -23.84 -21.28 -19.63
C ALA A 435 -24.22 -22.65 -19.05
N GLN A 436 -23.51 -23.13 -18.03
CA GLN A 436 -23.85 -24.37 -17.32
C GLN A 436 -25.18 -24.22 -16.57
N TYR A 437 -25.42 -23.06 -15.97
CA TYR A 437 -26.67 -22.77 -15.26
C TYR A 437 -27.86 -22.71 -16.23
N ARG A 438 -27.68 -22.12 -17.42
CA ARG A 438 -28.66 -22.20 -18.51
C ARG A 438 -29.01 -23.65 -18.87
N SER A 439 -27.98 -24.49 -19.12
CA SER A 439 -28.20 -25.91 -19.42
C SER A 439 -28.87 -26.66 -18.27
N HIS A 440 -28.55 -26.31 -17.02
CA HIS A 440 -29.23 -26.86 -15.84
C HIS A 440 -30.71 -26.50 -15.82
N LEU A 441 -31.08 -25.26 -16.17
CA LEU A 441 -32.48 -24.83 -16.20
C LEU A 441 -33.27 -25.48 -17.35
N LEU A 442 -32.66 -25.65 -18.52
CA LEU A 442 -33.32 -26.28 -19.67
C LEU A 442 -33.47 -27.81 -19.54
N ALA A 443 -32.71 -28.44 -18.64
CA ALA A 443 -32.77 -29.87 -18.38
C ALA A 443 -33.60 -30.24 -17.13
N ALA A 444 -34.02 -29.24 -16.34
CA ALA A 444 -34.86 -29.39 -15.16
C ALA A 444 -36.33 -29.27 -15.55
#